data_AF-A0A350BPV7-F1
#
_entry.id   AF-A0A350BPV7-F1
#
_cell.length_a   1.000
_cell.length_b   1.000
_cell.length_c   1.000
_cell.angle_alpha   90.00
_cell.angle_beta   90.00
_cell.angle_gamma   90.00
#
_symmetry.space_group_name_H-M   'P 1'
#
loop_
_entity.id
_entity.type
_entity.pdbx_description
1 polymer ?
#
loop_
_entity_poly.entity_id
_entity_poly.type
_entity_poly.pdbx_seq_one_letter_code
_entity_poly.pdbx_strand_id
1 'polypeptide(L)'
;MPIAISSGKTTELRKVAMTQKVQAVELVCAEKPLQVQIDPQFTIFRKLHYNEIPPSLSKVFGSEEVLMVLPSKAEPSRQAYYEELAKIWSADTTKKITVRRDNDLAELPGSASVWVFGAENAFAKVVRDGLKDYDAELVNGAARLEKSTYPLDKASVIITVRHPKNPDAVVVLLTADQKEAVPGLSRKLPHYGKYSYLVFEGAEPTNIGKGEWAAVNSPLAAKLPGAGAVTAAALPRRKALAILAPVFSAERMMKTVKYLTSEELQGRGAGSAGLNKAAEHLADKFKGIGLLPGADDGTYFQMWEDVVDAKGSKGLVKNVLGIIPGTNANLKDESVVICAHYDHLGLGWPGANKGNEGKIHYGADDNASGVAVLVELAELLAKSLKPQRTVVFAAFTLEESGLKGSRYYVQNSKRFPAKRAIGTLAIDAVGRLGDRKVLVLNSSSAREWKFIFMGASYVTGVESESVTQDLDASDQRSFIEIGVPGVQFFAGAHEDYHKPTDVAAKVDAVGLVKVATLVREGVLYLADREGAMTFQGKLAEAPMPPATGGDRRVTTGSMPDFSYSGEGVRIAEVA
;
A
#
# COMPACT_ATOMS: atom_id res chain seq x y z
N MET A 1 -6.97 33.25 -10.73
CA MET A 1 -7.70 32.18 -11.40
C MET A 1 -6.71 31.29 -12.16
N PRO A 2 -6.59 30.00 -11.85
CA PRO A 2 -5.75 29.08 -12.61
C PRO A 2 -6.42 28.73 -13.94
N ILE A 3 -5.61 28.55 -14.97
CA ILE A 3 -6.03 28.17 -16.31
C ILE A 3 -5.09 27.07 -16.81
N ALA A 4 -5.63 25.98 -17.33
CA ALA A 4 -4.88 25.02 -18.14
C ALA A 4 -5.13 25.28 -19.61
N ILE A 5 -4.06 25.26 -20.41
CA ILE A 5 -4.11 25.33 -21.86
C ILE A 5 -3.45 24.07 -22.39
N SER A 6 -4.21 23.27 -23.13
CA SER A 6 -3.73 21.99 -23.65
C SER A 6 -3.42 22.09 -25.14
N SER A 7 -2.24 21.62 -25.54
CA SER A 7 -1.73 21.59 -26.91
C SER A 7 -1.26 20.17 -27.23
N GLY A 8 -2.13 19.37 -27.84
CA GLY A 8 -1.85 17.96 -28.12
C GLY A 8 -1.57 17.16 -26.84
N LYS A 9 -0.30 16.77 -26.63
CA LYS A 9 0.14 15.98 -25.46
C LYS A 9 0.66 16.82 -24.29
N THR A 10 0.74 18.14 -24.44
CA THR A 10 1.25 19.04 -23.40
C THR A 10 0.12 19.86 -22.80
N THR A 11 0.24 20.17 -21.51
CA THR A 11 -0.67 21.07 -20.80
C THR A 11 0.14 22.11 -20.05
N GLU A 12 -0.09 23.38 -20.34
CA GLU A 12 0.51 24.51 -19.65
C GLU A 12 -0.45 25.05 -18.57
N LEU A 13 0.05 25.26 -17.34
CA LEU A 13 -0.73 25.89 -16.28
C LEU A 13 -0.33 27.37 -16.13
N ARG A 14 -1.32 28.26 -16.21
CA ARG A 14 -1.19 29.70 -15.98
C ARG A 14 -2.05 30.17 -14.82
N LYS A 15 -1.70 31.33 -14.27
CA LYS A 15 -2.54 32.05 -13.31
C LYS A 15 -2.86 33.43 -13.86
N VAL A 16 -4.14 33.75 -13.90
CA VAL A 16 -4.66 35.06 -14.27
C VAL A 16 -5.18 35.76 -13.01
N ALA A 17 -4.68 36.96 -12.73
CA ALA A 17 -5.26 37.81 -11.70
C ALA A 17 -6.58 38.41 -12.22
N MET A 18 -7.67 38.20 -11.48
CA MET A 18 -8.97 38.81 -11.79
C MET A 18 -9.12 40.06 -10.93
N THR A 19 -9.34 41.21 -11.55
CA THR A 19 -9.56 42.49 -10.88
C THR A 19 -10.96 43.05 -11.11
N GLN A 20 -11.68 42.47 -12.08
CA GLN A 20 -13.03 42.87 -12.48
C GLN A 20 -13.93 41.64 -12.58
N LYS A 21 -15.26 41.85 -12.54
CA LYS A 21 -16.26 40.78 -12.69
C LYS A 21 -16.20 40.11 -14.08
N VAL A 22 -15.93 40.90 -15.12
CA VAL A 22 -15.71 40.44 -16.50
C VAL A 22 -14.38 41.05 -16.94
N GLN A 23 -13.45 40.23 -17.39
CA GLN A 23 -12.11 40.67 -17.77
C GLN A 23 -11.69 39.93 -19.04
N ALA A 24 -11.31 40.67 -20.07
CA ALA A 24 -10.67 40.11 -21.25
C ALA A 24 -9.20 39.79 -20.94
N VAL A 25 -8.72 38.65 -21.42
CA VAL A 25 -7.34 38.19 -21.20
C VAL A 25 -6.79 37.68 -22.52
N GLU A 26 -5.59 38.13 -22.87
CA GLU A 26 -4.85 37.62 -24.02
C GLU A 26 -3.74 36.70 -23.53
N LEU A 27 -3.66 35.49 -24.10
CA LEU A 27 -2.69 34.45 -23.72
C LEU A 27 -1.92 34.02 -24.96
N VAL A 28 -0.62 34.29 -24.98
CA VAL A 28 0.28 33.84 -26.05
C VAL A 28 0.70 32.39 -25.76
N CYS A 29 0.40 31.46 -26.67
CA CYS A 29 0.75 30.05 -26.54
C CYS A 29 1.89 29.67 -27.49
N ALA A 30 2.83 28.85 -27.05
CA ALA A 30 3.95 28.38 -27.88
C ALA A 30 3.50 27.38 -28.96
N GLU A 31 2.51 26.55 -28.62
CA GLU A 31 1.88 25.59 -29.53
C GLU A 31 0.42 25.95 -29.75
N LYS A 32 -0.19 25.46 -30.84
CA LYS A 32 -1.61 25.71 -31.16
C LYS A 32 -2.50 25.14 -30.04
N PRO A 33 -3.23 25.98 -29.29
CA PRO A 33 -4.07 25.51 -28.20
C PRO A 33 -5.30 24.77 -28.74
N LEU A 34 -5.64 23.64 -28.13
CA LEU A 34 -6.79 22.80 -28.50
C LEU A 34 -7.91 22.86 -27.46
N GLN A 35 -7.56 23.08 -26.20
CA GLN A 35 -8.51 23.17 -25.10
C GLN A 35 -8.03 24.19 -24.07
N VAL A 36 -8.97 24.92 -23.49
CA VAL A 36 -8.76 25.80 -22.34
C VAL A 36 -9.65 25.33 -21.20
N GLN A 37 -9.10 25.20 -20.00
CA GLN A 37 -9.85 24.89 -18.79
C GLN A 37 -9.57 25.93 -17.71
N ILE A 38 -10.63 26.41 -17.07
CA ILE A 38 -10.57 27.33 -15.93
C ILE A 38 -10.69 26.51 -14.65
N ASP A 39 -9.81 26.78 -13.69
CA ASP A 39 -9.75 26.09 -12.40
C ASP A 39 -9.78 24.55 -12.51
N PRO A 40 -8.94 23.93 -13.35
CA PRO A 40 -8.99 22.50 -13.66
C PRO A 40 -8.61 21.60 -12.47
N GLN A 41 -8.07 22.18 -11.40
CA GLN A 41 -7.66 21.48 -10.17
C GLN A 41 -8.53 21.88 -8.97
N PHE A 42 -9.68 22.52 -9.18
CA PHE A 42 -10.65 22.91 -8.15
C PHE A 42 -10.00 23.69 -6.98
N THR A 43 -9.14 24.65 -7.32
CA THR A 43 -8.38 25.46 -6.36
C THR A 43 -9.13 26.70 -5.90
N ILE A 44 -10.20 27.07 -6.60
CA ILE A 44 -11.05 28.20 -6.25
C ILE A 44 -12.22 27.69 -5.41
N PHE A 45 -12.53 28.40 -4.34
CA PHE A 45 -13.72 28.14 -3.56
C PHE A 45 -14.97 28.54 -4.36
N ARG A 46 -15.67 27.55 -4.93
CA ARG A 46 -16.87 27.75 -5.75
C ARG A 46 -17.79 26.54 -5.69
N LYS A 47 -19.07 26.74 -6.00
CA LYS A 47 -19.98 25.63 -6.29
C LYS A 47 -19.59 25.01 -7.63
N LEU A 48 -19.35 23.70 -7.65
CA LEU A 48 -19.10 22.98 -8.89
C LEU A 48 -20.38 22.89 -9.71
N HIS A 49 -20.25 23.07 -11.02
CA HIS A 49 -21.32 22.73 -11.93
C HIS A 49 -21.46 21.21 -11.98
N TYR A 50 -22.67 20.70 -12.21
CA TYR A 50 -22.93 19.25 -12.19
C TYR A 50 -22.06 18.48 -13.20
N ASN A 51 -21.78 19.07 -14.38
CA ASN A 51 -20.89 18.49 -15.39
C ASN A 51 -19.43 18.34 -14.93
N GLU A 52 -19.04 19.02 -13.86
CA GLU A 52 -17.71 18.93 -13.27
C GLU A 52 -17.59 17.79 -12.24
N ILE A 53 -18.71 17.11 -11.93
CA ILE A 53 -18.78 15.99 -10.99
C ILE A 53 -19.21 14.75 -11.78
N PRO A 54 -18.40 13.69 -11.90
CA PRO A 54 -18.78 12.51 -12.66
C PRO A 54 -20.02 11.83 -12.05
N PRO A 55 -20.89 11.21 -12.87
CA PRO A 55 -22.04 10.51 -12.34
C PRO A 55 -21.55 9.21 -11.68
N SER A 56 -21.95 8.98 -10.44
CA SER A 56 -21.49 7.87 -9.59
C SER A 56 -22.64 7.20 -8.85
N LEU A 57 -22.40 6.00 -8.33
CA LEU A 57 -23.40 5.26 -7.56
C LEU A 57 -23.85 5.98 -6.28
N SER A 58 -22.99 6.79 -5.67
CA SER A 58 -23.34 7.56 -4.47
C SER A 58 -24.50 8.52 -4.73
N LYS A 59 -24.70 8.97 -5.98
CA LYS A 59 -25.83 9.84 -6.35
C LYS A 59 -27.16 9.11 -6.23
N VAL A 60 -27.28 7.88 -6.74
CA VAL A 60 -28.55 7.13 -6.62
C VAL A 60 -28.80 6.69 -5.19
N PHE A 61 -27.76 6.27 -4.46
CA PHE A 61 -27.91 5.85 -3.06
C PHE A 61 -28.16 7.02 -2.10
N GLY A 62 -27.73 8.24 -2.44
CA GLY A 62 -27.98 9.46 -1.67
C GLY A 62 -29.25 10.22 -2.07
N SER A 63 -29.99 9.75 -3.07
CA SER A 63 -31.21 10.40 -3.55
C SER A 63 -32.38 10.17 -2.57
N GLU A 64 -33.14 11.23 -2.28
CA GLU A 64 -34.37 11.12 -1.47
C GLU A 64 -35.47 10.35 -2.21
N GLU A 65 -35.56 10.56 -3.53
CA GLU A 65 -36.50 9.89 -4.42
C GLU A 65 -35.74 8.95 -5.37
N VAL A 66 -36.15 7.68 -5.37
CA VAL A 66 -35.55 6.63 -6.20
C VAL A 66 -36.65 5.86 -6.93
N LEU A 67 -36.51 5.74 -8.24
CA LEU A 67 -37.37 4.90 -9.08
C LEU A 67 -36.61 3.64 -9.50
N MET A 68 -37.18 2.48 -9.24
CA MET A 68 -36.69 1.19 -9.71
C MET A 68 -37.56 0.72 -10.87
N VAL A 69 -36.95 0.54 -12.05
CA VAL A 69 -37.63 0.14 -13.28
C VAL A 69 -37.24 -1.28 -13.65
N LEU A 70 -38.21 -2.18 -13.54
CA LEU A 70 -38.06 -3.61 -13.82
C LEU A 70 -38.31 -3.92 -15.31
N PRO A 71 -37.60 -4.89 -15.91
CA PRO A 71 -37.72 -5.18 -17.34
C PRO A 71 -38.93 -6.09 -17.63
N SER A 72 -39.97 -5.58 -18.30
CA SER A 72 -41.18 -6.37 -18.64
C SER A 72 -40.95 -7.43 -19.72
N LYS A 73 -39.90 -7.26 -20.54
CA LYS A 73 -39.55 -8.16 -21.64
C LYS A 73 -38.48 -9.21 -21.30
N ALA A 74 -37.96 -9.21 -20.07
CA ALA A 74 -36.99 -10.21 -19.66
C ALA A 74 -37.66 -11.58 -19.46
N GLU A 75 -36.88 -12.67 -19.53
CA GLU A 75 -37.37 -14.01 -19.22
C GLU A 75 -37.94 -14.07 -17.78
N PRO A 76 -38.99 -14.88 -17.50
CA PRO A 76 -39.66 -14.91 -16.20
C PRO A 76 -38.71 -15.16 -15.02
N SER A 77 -37.68 -15.99 -15.20
CA SER A 77 -36.66 -16.24 -14.18
C SER A 77 -35.84 -14.99 -13.86
N ARG A 78 -35.54 -14.15 -14.87
CA ARG A 78 -34.84 -12.86 -14.69
C ARG A 78 -35.71 -11.81 -14.02
N GLN A 79 -36.97 -11.72 -14.41
CA GLN A 79 -37.92 -10.81 -13.76
C GLN A 79 -38.01 -11.11 -12.25
N ALA A 80 -38.12 -12.38 -11.89
CA ALA A 80 -38.26 -12.80 -10.49
C ALA A 80 -37.09 -12.36 -9.60
N TYR A 81 -35.83 -12.50 -10.06
CA TYR A 81 -34.69 -12.11 -9.23
C TYR A 81 -34.44 -10.59 -9.21
N TYR A 82 -34.83 -9.86 -10.26
CA TYR A 82 -34.81 -8.38 -10.21
C TYR A 82 -35.90 -7.84 -9.27
N GLU A 83 -37.07 -8.47 -9.24
CA GLU A 83 -38.12 -8.19 -8.24
C GLU A 83 -37.63 -8.46 -6.82
N GLU A 84 -36.90 -9.55 -6.59
CA GLU A 84 -36.27 -9.86 -5.30
C GLU A 84 -35.26 -8.77 -4.89
N LEU A 85 -34.38 -8.35 -5.80
CA LEU A 85 -33.42 -7.27 -5.54
C LEU A 85 -34.11 -5.94 -5.21
N ALA A 86 -35.12 -5.58 -6.00
CA ALA A 86 -35.90 -4.37 -5.77
C ALA A 86 -36.63 -4.41 -4.42
N LYS A 87 -37.14 -5.58 -4.01
CA LYS A 87 -37.78 -5.77 -2.70
C LYS A 87 -36.80 -5.59 -1.55
N ILE A 88 -35.58 -6.14 -1.66
CA ILE A 88 -34.53 -5.98 -0.63
C ILE A 88 -34.21 -4.51 -0.41
N TRP A 89 -34.02 -3.74 -1.48
CA TRP A 89 -33.67 -2.33 -1.35
C TRP A 89 -34.86 -1.42 -1.03
N SER A 90 -36.07 -1.79 -1.45
CA SER A 90 -37.29 -1.04 -1.10
C SER A 90 -37.68 -1.18 0.38
N ALA A 91 -37.04 -2.08 1.13
CA ALA A 91 -37.21 -2.17 2.58
C ALA A 91 -36.56 -1.01 3.35
N ASP A 92 -35.70 -0.21 2.70
CA ASP A 92 -35.13 1.01 3.27
C ASP A 92 -36.21 2.11 3.38
N THR A 93 -36.75 2.30 4.58
CA THR A 93 -37.80 3.30 4.84
C THR A 93 -37.28 4.73 4.90
N THR A 94 -35.97 4.94 4.82
CA THR A 94 -35.37 6.29 4.85
C THR A 94 -35.52 7.04 3.52
N LYS A 95 -35.95 6.35 2.44
CA LYS A 95 -36.07 6.91 1.09
C LYS A 95 -37.45 6.66 0.50
N LYS A 96 -37.86 7.53 -0.41
CA LYS A 96 -39.07 7.33 -1.22
C LYS A 96 -38.71 6.46 -2.43
N ILE A 97 -38.81 5.14 -2.26
CA ILE A 97 -38.54 4.17 -3.31
C ILE A 97 -39.85 3.76 -3.98
N THR A 98 -39.92 3.91 -5.30
CA THR A 98 -41.04 3.44 -6.12
C THR A 98 -40.57 2.36 -7.08
N VAL A 99 -41.30 1.26 -7.21
CA VAL A 99 -41.00 0.18 -8.16
C VAL A 99 -42.05 0.17 -9.26
N ARG A 100 -41.63 0.16 -10.53
CA ARG A 100 -42.50 0.11 -11.72
C ARG A 100 -41.91 -0.81 -12.77
N ARG A 101 -42.73 -1.31 -13.69
CA ARG A 101 -42.21 -1.98 -14.89
C ARG A 101 -41.99 -0.96 -16.00
N ASP A 102 -41.08 -1.28 -16.92
CA ASP A 102 -40.74 -0.39 -18.04
C ASP A 102 -41.92 -0.13 -19.00
N ASN A 103 -42.87 -1.07 -19.12
CA ASN A 103 -44.11 -0.89 -19.90
C ASN A 103 -45.17 -0.02 -19.22
N ASP A 104 -45.03 0.28 -17.92
CA ASP A 104 -45.92 1.18 -17.17
C ASP A 104 -45.51 2.66 -17.33
N LEU A 105 -44.41 2.93 -18.02
CA LEU A 105 -43.79 4.25 -18.13
C LEU A 105 -43.60 4.64 -19.59
N ALA A 106 -44.06 5.83 -19.96
CA ALA A 106 -43.75 6.42 -21.26
C ALA A 106 -42.34 7.03 -21.29
N GLU A 107 -41.89 7.59 -20.16
CA GLU A 107 -40.58 8.23 -20.00
C GLU A 107 -40.08 8.15 -18.55
N LEU A 108 -38.77 8.35 -18.35
CA LEU A 108 -38.19 8.44 -17.01
C LEU A 108 -38.50 9.82 -16.38
N PRO A 109 -39.05 9.86 -15.16
CA PRO A 109 -39.37 11.12 -14.48
C PRO A 109 -38.10 11.84 -14.05
N GLY A 110 -38.05 13.16 -14.27
CA GLY A 110 -36.92 13.98 -13.86
C GLY A 110 -36.79 14.19 -12.35
N SER A 111 -37.78 13.83 -11.53
CA SER A 111 -37.77 14.06 -10.09
C SER A 111 -36.94 13.06 -9.29
N ALA A 112 -36.58 11.90 -9.87
CA ALA A 112 -35.94 10.81 -9.14
C ALA A 112 -34.65 10.34 -9.83
N SER A 113 -33.73 9.80 -9.02
CA SER A 113 -32.66 8.95 -9.57
C SER A 113 -33.23 7.57 -9.88
N VAL A 114 -32.75 6.94 -10.95
CA VAL A 114 -33.40 5.76 -11.53
C VAL A 114 -32.46 4.57 -11.56
N TRP A 115 -32.92 3.44 -11.03
CA TRP A 115 -32.36 2.12 -11.32
C TRP A 115 -33.09 1.49 -12.51
N VAL A 116 -32.34 1.11 -13.52
CA VAL A 116 -32.82 0.38 -14.71
C VAL A 116 -32.27 -1.04 -14.61
N PHE A 117 -33.15 -2.01 -14.34
CA PHE A 117 -32.76 -3.41 -14.18
C PHE A 117 -32.83 -4.14 -15.53
N GLY A 118 -31.74 -4.84 -15.88
CA GLY A 118 -31.62 -5.62 -17.11
C GLY A 118 -31.28 -4.81 -18.35
N ALA A 119 -30.52 -5.42 -19.27
CA ALA A 119 -30.18 -4.81 -20.57
C ALA A 119 -31.36 -4.83 -21.56
N GLU A 120 -32.35 -5.68 -21.29
CA GLU A 120 -33.59 -5.86 -22.02
C GLU A 120 -34.62 -4.77 -21.72
N ASN A 121 -34.37 -3.98 -20.68
CA ASN A 121 -35.24 -2.89 -20.24
C ASN A 121 -35.39 -1.83 -21.34
N ALA A 122 -36.61 -1.35 -21.57
CA ALA A 122 -36.88 -0.31 -22.57
C ALA A 122 -36.03 0.96 -22.35
N PHE A 123 -35.68 1.28 -21.10
CA PHE A 123 -34.89 2.45 -20.74
C PHE A 123 -33.38 2.22 -20.73
N ALA A 124 -32.89 1.01 -21.03
CA ALA A 124 -31.45 0.76 -21.21
C ALA A 124 -30.86 1.62 -22.35
N LYS A 125 -31.70 2.08 -23.29
CA LYS A 125 -31.31 3.06 -24.32
C LYS A 125 -30.80 4.38 -23.72
N VAL A 126 -31.38 4.86 -22.62
CA VAL A 126 -30.94 6.10 -21.95
C VAL A 126 -29.49 5.96 -21.48
N VAL A 127 -29.13 4.78 -20.96
CA VAL A 127 -27.77 4.48 -20.53
C VAL A 127 -26.84 4.38 -21.74
N ARG A 128 -27.25 3.71 -22.81
CA ARG A 128 -26.49 3.68 -24.09
C ARG A 128 -26.19 5.07 -24.63
N ASP A 129 -27.19 5.94 -24.66
CA ASP A 129 -27.02 7.30 -25.15
C ASP A 129 -26.11 8.13 -24.23
N GLY A 130 -26.23 7.95 -22.91
CA GLY A 130 -25.37 8.61 -21.92
C GLY A 130 -23.91 8.13 -21.91
N LEU A 131 -23.61 6.96 -22.46
CA LEU A 131 -22.24 6.44 -22.57
C LEU A 131 -21.43 7.11 -23.68
N LYS A 132 -22.07 7.78 -24.65
CA LYS A 132 -21.42 8.40 -25.82
C LYS A 132 -20.39 9.47 -25.48
N ASP A 133 -20.51 10.08 -24.29
CA ASP A 133 -19.54 11.06 -23.79
C ASP A 133 -18.27 10.42 -23.22
N TYR A 134 -18.24 9.10 -23.08
CA TYR A 134 -17.15 8.34 -22.45
C TYR A 134 -16.58 7.30 -23.41
N ASP A 135 -15.40 6.77 -23.11
CA ASP A 135 -14.86 5.61 -23.83
C ASP A 135 -15.53 4.31 -23.36
N ALA A 136 -16.84 4.24 -23.56
CA ALA A 136 -17.67 3.13 -23.11
C ALA A 136 -18.83 2.93 -24.08
N GLU A 137 -19.26 1.68 -24.21
CA GLU A 137 -20.35 1.31 -25.10
C GLU A 137 -21.05 0.05 -24.59
N LEU A 138 -22.36 -0.05 -24.82
CA LEU A 138 -23.14 -1.25 -24.53
C LEU A 138 -23.64 -1.82 -25.87
N VAL A 139 -23.02 -2.91 -26.33
CA VAL A 139 -23.19 -3.47 -27.69
C VAL A 139 -23.39 -4.97 -27.59
N ASN A 140 -24.38 -5.52 -28.31
CA ASN A 140 -24.55 -6.96 -28.56
C ASN A 140 -24.34 -7.87 -27.33
N GLY A 141 -25.03 -7.61 -26.23
CA GLY A 141 -24.94 -8.45 -25.02
C GLY A 141 -23.62 -8.33 -24.25
N ALA A 142 -22.82 -7.30 -24.53
CA ALA A 142 -21.58 -6.99 -23.81
C ALA A 142 -21.50 -5.50 -23.46
N ALA A 143 -20.72 -5.18 -22.43
CA ALA A 143 -20.33 -3.82 -22.06
C ALA A 143 -18.83 -3.63 -22.35
N ARG A 144 -18.50 -2.71 -23.26
CA ARG A 144 -17.12 -2.22 -23.44
C ARG A 144 -16.93 -1.04 -22.50
N LEU A 145 -16.05 -1.18 -21.53
CA LEU A 145 -15.73 -0.15 -20.54
C LEU A 145 -14.23 0.11 -20.64
N GLU A 146 -13.87 1.26 -21.19
CA GLU A 146 -12.49 1.61 -21.52
C GLU A 146 -11.84 0.54 -22.44
N LYS A 147 -10.78 -0.10 -21.96
CA LYS A 147 -9.98 -1.10 -22.70
C LYS A 147 -10.50 -2.54 -22.54
N SER A 148 -11.55 -2.74 -21.75
CA SER A 148 -12.05 -4.07 -21.39
C SER A 148 -13.47 -4.28 -21.89
N THR A 149 -13.78 -5.51 -22.30
CA THR A 149 -15.11 -5.91 -22.77
C THR A 149 -15.64 -7.03 -21.89
N TYR A 150 -16.86 -6.87 -21.38
CA TYR A 150 -17.47 -7.78 -20.44
C TYR A 150 -18.79 -8.34 -21.00
N PRO A 151 -18.88 -9.66 -21.25
CA PRO A 151 -20.13 -10.31 -21.65
C PRO A 151 -21.17 -10.26 -20.52
N LEU A 152 -22.39 -9.77 -20.81
CA LEU A 152 -23.45 -9.60 -19.82
C LEU A 152 -24.09 -10.93 -19.37
N ASP A 153 -23.83 -12.01 -20.09
CA ASP A 153 -24.22 -13.39 -19.74
C ASP A 153 -23.24 -14.04 -18.76
N LYS A 154 -22.07 -13.46 -18.55
CA LYS A 154 -21.02 -13.95 -17.63
C LYS A 154 -20.71 -12.99 -16.49
N ALA A 155 -21.11 -11.73 -16.62
CA ALA A 155 -20.80 -10.69 -15.66
C ALA A 155 -22.01 -9.81 -15.34
N SER A 156 -22.15 -9.50 -14.05
CA SER A 156 -23.03 -8.46 -13.54
C SER A 156 -22.38 -7.10 -13.75
N VAL A 157 -23.02 -6.22 -14.54
CA VAL A 157 -22.48 -4.92 -14.92
C VAL A 157 -23.37 -3.81 -14.38
N ILE A 158 -22.74 -2.84 -13.71
CA ILE A 158 -23.40 -1.66 -13.15
C ILE A 158 -22.80 -0.44 -13.82
N ILE A 159 -23.64 0.40 -14.43
CA ILE A 159 -23.21 1.59 -15.20
C ILE A 159 -24.07 2.77 -14.80
N THR A 160 -23.43 3.84 -14.34
CA THR A 160 -24.09 5.08 -13.97
C THR A 160 -23.89 6.13 -15.07
N VAL A 161 -24.98 6.76 -15.51
CA VAL A 161 -24.96 7.93 -16.40
C VAL A 161 -25.81 9.05 -15.80
N ARG A 162 -25.70 10.26 -16.36
CA ARG A 162 -26.55 11.38 -15.94
C ARG A 162 -27.99 11.18 -16.39
N HIS A 163 -28.93 11.65 -15.58
CA HIS A 163 -30.32 11.69 -16.00
C HIS A 163 -30.51 12.76 -17.09
N PRO A 164 -31.10 12.44 -18.25
CA PRO A 164 -31.15 13.35 -19.41
C PRO A 164 -31.97 14.63 -19.16
N LYS A 165 -32.94 14.57 -18.24
CA LYS A 165 -33.80 15.71 -17.88
C LYS A 165 -33.44 16.38 -16.55
N ASN A 166 -32.57 15.78 -15.75
CA ASN A 166 -32.22 16.31 -14.43
C ASN A 166 -30.72 16.16 -14.18
N PRO A 167 -29.95 17.26 -14.17
CA PRO A 167 -28.50 17.20 -13.98
C PRO A 167 -28.06 16.71 -12.60
N ASP A 168 -28.92 16.82 -11.58
CA ASP A 168 -28.63 16.41 -10.21
C ASP A 168 -28.94 14.93 -9.94
N ALA A 169 -29.71 14.29 -10.83
CA ALA A 169 -30.08 12.88 -10.77
C ALA A 169 -29.25 12.02 -11.73
N VAL A 170 -29.26 10.71 -11.48
CA VAL A 170 -28.56 9.71 -12.30
C VAL A 170 -29.50 8.60 -12.76
N VAL A 171 -29.11 7.92 -13.83
CA VAL A 171 -29.72 6.67 -14.28
C VAL A 171 -28.65 5.59 -14.18
N VAL A 172 -28.96 4.50 -13.50
CA VAL A 172 -28.02 3.40 -13.24
C VAL A 172 -28.56 2.12 -13.86
N LEU A 173 -27.85 1.57 -14.84
CA LEU A 173 -28.08 0.22 -15.33
C LEU A 173 -27.53 -0.79 -14.33
N LEU A 174 -28.30 -1.82 -14.02
CA LEU A 174 -27.84 -3.00 -13.30
C LEU A 174 -28.23 -4.25 -14.08
N THR A 175 -27.22 -4.99 -14.54
CA THR A 175 -27.39 -6.35 -15.05
C THR A 175 -26.90 -7.35 -14.02
N ALA A 176 -27.60 -8.48 -13.90
CA ALA A 176 -27.13 -9.63 -13.15
C ALA A 176 -27.07 -10.85 -14.07
N ASP A 177 -25.91 -11.51 -14.08
CA ASP A 177 -25.60 -12.69 -14.91
C ASP A 177 -26.36 -13.94 -14.42
N GLN A 178 -26.50 -14.08 -13.10
CA GLN A 178 -27.16 -15.23 -12.47
C GLN A 178 -27.95 -14.82 -11.22
N LYS A 179 -28.93 -15.63 -10.83
CA LYS A 179 -29.80 -15.36 -9.68
C LYS A 179 -29.01 -15.32 -8.38
N GLU A 180 -28.03 -16.20 -8.25
CA GLU A 180 -27.22 -16.41 -7.05
C GLU A 180 -26.38 -15.18 -6.70
N ALA A 181 -26.06 -14.33 -7.69
CA ALA A 181 -25.31 -13.09 -7.48
C ALA A 181 -26.12 -12.00 -6.76
N VAL A 182 -27.46 -12.04 -6.82
CA VAL A 182 -28.36 -10.96 -6.37
C VAL A 182 -28.18 -10.60 -4.88
N PRO A 183 -28.18 -11.56 -3.92
CA PRO A 183 -27.94 -11.23 -2.51
C PRO A 183 -26.55 -10.64 -2.25
N GLY A 184 -25.55 -11.10 -3.00
CA GLY A 184 -24.19 -10.58 -2.89
C GLY A 184 -24.07 -9.14 -3.40
N LEU A 185 -24.71 -8.83 -4.53
CA LEU A 185 -24.74 -7.48 -5.12
C LEU A 185 -25.47 -6.49 -4.22
N SER A 186 -26.62 -6.86 -3.66
CA SER A 186 -27.41 -5.97 -2.79
C SER A 186 -26.63 -5.49 -1.56
N ARG A 187 -25.81 -6.38 -0.98
CA ARG A 187 -24.91 -6.11 0.15
C ARG A 187 -23.66 -5.32 -0.27
N LYS A 188 -23.07 -5.63 -1.43
CA LYS A 188 -21.79 -5.04 -1.86
C LYS A 188 -21.95 -3.63 -2.41
N LEU A 189 -22.93 -3.38 -3.29
CA LEU A 189 -23.04 -2.13 -4.05
C LEU A 189 -23.06 -0.84 -3.22
N PRO A 190 -23.71 -0.76 -2.04
CA PRO A 190 -23.66 0.44 -1.18
C PRO A 190 -22.24 0.87 -0.78
N HIS A 191 -21.28 -0.06 -0.74
CA HIS A 191 -19.88 0.20 -0.40
C HIS A 191 -19.04 0.72 -1.58
N TYR A 192 -19.60 0.76 -2.79
CA TYR A 192 -18.92 1.17 -4.02
C TYR A 192 -19.40 2.55 -4.53
N GLY A 193 -19.95 3.40 -3.67
CA GLY A 193 -20.57 4.66 -4.06
C GLY A 193 -19.73 5.60 -4.93
N LYS A 194 -18.40 5.63 -4.77
CA LYS A 194 -17.53 6.52 -5.56
C LYS A 194 -17.42 6.16 -7.05
N TYR A 195 -17.72 4.92 -7.42
CA TYR A 195 -17.49 4.44 -8.78
C TYR A 195 -18.66 4.77 -9.70
N SER A 196 -18.34 5.02 -10.97
CA SER A 196 -19.32 5.23 -12.04
C SER A 196 -19.75 3.93 -12.70
N TYR A 197 -18.84 2.96 -12.78
CA TYR A 197 -19.16 1.61 -13.23
C TYR A 197 -18.49 0.54 -12.36
N LEU A 198 -19.11 -0.63 -12.32
CA LEU A 198 -18.61 -1.82 -11.64
C LEU A 198 -18.92 -3.06 -12.49
N VAL A 199 -18.05 -4.05 -12.39
CA VAL A 199 -18.24 -5.36 -12.99
C VAL A 199 -17.95 -6.42 -11.94
N PHE A 200 -18.89 -7.34 -11.79
CA PHE A 200 -18.75 -8.48 -10.91
C PHE A 200 -18.94 -9.80 -11.67
N GLU A 201 -18.28 -10.84 -11.19
CA GLU A 201 -18.38 -12.20 -11.73
C GLU A 201 -18.67 -13.21 -10.61
N GLY A 202 -19.48 -14.22 -10.92
CA GLY A 202 -19.77 -15.35 -10.04
C GLY A 202 -20.93 -15.14 -9.06
N ALA A 203 -21.39 -16.25 -8.49
CA ALA A 203 -22.48 -16.30 -7.52
C ALA A 203 -22.18 -15.51 -6.23
N GLU A 204 -20.91 -15.47 -5.80
CA GLU A 204 -20.43 -14.54 -4.78
C GLU A 204 -19.69 -13.39 -5.49
N PRO A 205 -20.36 -12.25 -5.77
CA PRO A 205 -19.94 -11.32 -6.82
C PRO A 205 -18.55 -10.77 -6.55
N THR A 206 -17.55 -11.22 -7.29
CA THR A 206 -16.16 -10.76 -7.15
C THR A 206 -15.93 -9.59 -8.08
N ASN A 207 -15.40 -8.47 -7.58
CA ASN A 207 -15.17 -7.29 -8.41
C ASN A 207 -14.01 -7.53 -9.38
N ILE A 208 -14.31 -7.57 -10.68
CA ILE A 208 -13.35 -7.77 -11.77
C ILE A 208 -13.16 -6.51 -12.63
N GLY A 209 -13.94 -5.47 -12.37
CA GLY A 209 -13.86 -4.19 -13.06
C GLY A 209 -14.48 -3.08 -12.22
N LYS A 210 -13.86 -1.90 -12.25
CA LYS A 210 -14.39 -0.69 -11.62
C LYS A 210 -13.70 0.55 -12.21
N GLY A 211 -14.42 1.66 -12.24
CA GLY A 211 -13.83 2.94 -12.61
C GLY A 211 -14.77 4.11 -12.37
N GLU A 212 -14.22 5.30 -12.56
CA GLU A 212 -14.90 6.58 -12.42
C GLU A 212 -14.81 7.30 -13.76
N TRP A 213 -15.94 7.82 -14.24
CA TRP A 213 -15.94 8.56 -15.49
C TRP A 213 -15.15 9.86 -15.36
N ALA A 214 -14.57 10.31 -16.47
CA ALA A 214 -14.05 11.66 -16.53
C ALA A 214 -15.20 12.68 -16.40
N ALA A 215 -14.96 13.80 -15.74
CA ALA A 215 -15.88 14.93 -15.83
C ALA A 215 -15.85 15.50 -17.25
N VAL A 216 -17.00 15.43 -17.94
CA VAL A 216 -17.19 15.88 -19.33
C VAL A 216 -18.11 17.07 -19.39
N ASN A 217 -17.97 17.90 -20.43
CA ASN A 217 -18.88 19.02 -20.70
C ASN A 217 -18.91 20.09 -19.58
N SER A 218 -17.79 20.29 -18.87
CA SER A 218 -17.65 21.38 -17.89
C SER A 218 -17.87 22.75 -18.57
N PRO A 219 -18.67 23.66 -17.98
CA PRO A 219 -18.80 25.03 -18.49
C PRO A 219 -17.50 25.84 -18.36
N LEU A 220 -16.56 25.36 -17.54
CA LEU A 220 -15.23 25.93 -17.39
C LEU A 220 -14.20 25.29 -18.32
N ALA A 221 -14.63 24.43 -19.24
CA ALA A 221 -13.77 23.85 -20.27
C ALA A 221 -14.31 24.21 -21.67
N ALA A 222 -13.43 24.72 -22.52
CA ALA A 222 -13.75 25.05 -23.91
C ALA A 222 -12.79 24.35 -24.86
N LYS A 223 -13.33 23.63 -25.85
CA LYS A 223 -12.55 23.13 -27.01
C LYS A 223 -12.44 24.25 -28.03
N LEU A 224 -11.23 24.47 -28.56
CA LEU A 224 -10.98 25.52 -29.55
C LEU A 224 -11.16 24.99 -30.99
N PRO A 225 -11.46 25.87 -31.97
CA PRO A 225 -11.66 25.45 -33.36
C PRO A 225 -10.48 24.68 -33.95
N GLY A 226 -10.76 23.58 -34.63
CA GLY A 226 -9.74 22.69 -35.21
C GLY A 226 -9.13 21.69 -34.21
N ALA A 227 -9.66 21.61 -32.99
CA ALA A 227 -9.41 20.52 -32.08
C ALA A 227 -10.18 19.26 -32.52
N GLY A 228 -9.45 18.19 -32.87
CA GLY A 228 -10.03 16.86 -33.07
C GLY A 228 -10.53 16.24 -31.76
N ALA A 229 -10.55 14.91 -31.67
CA ALA A 229 -10.73 14.22 -30.39
C ALA A 229 -9.52 14.51 -29.48
N VAL A 230 -9.59 15.59 -28.70
CA VAL A 230 -8.54 15.93 -27.73
C VAL A 230 -8.70 15.01 -26.52
N THR A 231 -7.77 14.07 -26.36
CA THR A 231 -7.49 13.48 -25.05
C THR A 231 -6.79 14.54 -24.23
N ALA A 232 -7.49 15.11 -23.24
CA ALA A 232 -6.89 16.09 -22.34
C ALA A 232 -5.65 15.47 -21.69
N ALA A 233 -4.47 16.04 -21.94
CA ALA A 233 -3.24 15.58 -21.31
C ALA A 233 -3.35 15.72 -19.78
N ALA A 234 -2.82 14.74 -19.05
CA ALA A 234 -2.94 14.66 -17.60
C ALA A 234 -2.39 15.95 -16.94
N LEU A 235 -3.19 16.56 -16.08
CA LEU A 235 -2.76 17.71 -15.29
C LEU A 235 -1.60 17.29 -14.38
N PRO A 236 -0.59 18.16 -14.17
CA PRO A 236 0.48 17.84 -13.23
C PRO A 236 -0.10 17.64 -11.82
N ARG A 237 0.42 16.64 -11.09
CA ARG A 237 0.00 16.38 -9.71
C ARG A 237 0.22 17.62 -8.84
N ARG A 238 -0.77 17.95 -8.01
CA ARG A 238 -0.69 19.05 -7.06
C ARG A 238 0.37 18.73 -6.00
N LYS A 239 1.26 19.68 -5.73
CA LYS A 239 2.13 19.64 -4.55
C LYS A 239 1.35 20.09 -3.31
N ALA A 240 1.64 19.49 -2.16
CA ALA A 240 1.05 19.91 -0.89
C ALA A 240 1.35 21.41 -0.64
N LEU A 241 0.35 22.15 -0.13
CA LEU A 241 0.50 23.59 0.15
C LEU A 241 1.47 23.87 1.30
N ALA A 242 1.55 22.93 2.24
CA ALA A 242 2.50 22.90 3.33
C ALA A 242 2.82 21.43 3.63
N ILE A 243 4.04 21.17 4.09
CA ILE A 243 4.47 19.87 4.59
C ILE A 243 4.90 20.14 6.03
N LEU A 244 4.40 19.35 6.98
CA LEU A 244 4.88 19.43 8.35
C LEU A 244 6.37 19.10 8.37
N ALA A 245 7.12 19.74 9.26
CA ALA A 245 8.53 19.38 9.45
C ALA A 245 8.61 17.87 9.75
N PRO A 246 9.50 17.13 9.07
CA PRO A 246 9.68 15.71 9.34
C PRO A 246 9.96 15.49 10.83
N VAL A 247 9.24 14.55 11.44
CA VAL A 247 9.46 14.18 12.84
C VAL A 247 10.82 13.49 13.03
N PHE A 248 11.31 12.85 11.96
CA PHE A 248 12.59 12.15 11.92
C PHE A 248 13.68 12.94 11.19
N SER A 249 14.91 12.79 11.65
CA SER A 249 16.08 13.44 11.06
C SER A 249 16.77 12.53 10.05
N ALA A 250 16.63 12.87 8.77
CA ALA A 250 17.40 12.28 7.68
C ALA A 250 18.92 12.38 7.93
N GLU A 251 19.39 13.48 8.52
CA GLU A 251 20.80 13.69 8.81
C GLU A 251 21.33 12.70 9.87
N ARG A 252 20.59 12.47 10.96
CA ARG A 252 20.99 11.50 11.99
C ARG A 252 21.02 10.08 11.46
N MET A 253 19.99 9.68 10.71
CA MET A 253 19.97 8.37 10.05
C MET A 253 21.18 8.19 9.12
N MET A 254 21.48 9.20 8.29
CA MET A 254 22.66 9.15 7.42
C MET A 254 23.99 9.15 8.17
N LYS A 255 24.07 9.73 9.38
CA LYS A 255 25.27 9.58 10.24
C LYS A 255 25.43 8.14 10.71
N THR A 256 24.36 7.46 11.09
CA THR A 256 24.39 6.04 11.44
C THR A 256 24.81 5.18 10.23
N VAL A 257 24.20 5.39 9.06
CA VAL A 257 24.58 4.67 7.82
C VAL A 257 26.06 4.88 7.51
N LYS A 258 26.55 6.13 7.51
CA LYS A 258 27.95 6.44 7.19
C LYS A 258 28.93 5.82 8.19
N TYR A 259 28.58 5.78 9.47
CA TYR A 259 29.42 5.12 10.45
C TYR A 259 29.49 3.61 10.17
N LEU A 260 28.33 2.94 10.06
CA LEU A 260 28.24 1.50 9.86
C LEU A 260 28.93 1.03 8.56
N THR A 261 28.92 1.87 7.53
CA THR A 261 29.53 1.62 6.22
C THR A 261 30.97 2.16 6.11
N SER A 262 31.59 2.57 7.21
CA SER A 262 32.97 3.05 7.19
C SER A 262 33.96 1.91 6.91
N GLU A 263 35.09 2.24 6.28
CA GLU A 263 36.16 1.27 6.03
C GLU A 263 36.68 0.62 7.33
N GLU A 264 36.65 1.34 8.46
CA GLU A 264 37.05 0.82 9.78
C GLU A 264 36.24 -0.40 10.23
N LEU A 265 34.98 -0.49 9.81
CA LEU A 265 34.10 -1.60 10.17
C LEU A 265 34.19 -2.77 9.19
N GLN A 266 34.95 -2.63 8.09
CA GLN A 266 35.29 -3.69 7.14
C GLN A 266 34.09 -4.57 6.73
N GLY A 267 32.92 -3.94 6.54
CA GLY A 267 31.71 -4.64 6.11
C GLY A 267 31.02 -5.51 7.16
N ARG A 268 31.38 -5.38 8.45
CA ARG A 268 30.68 -6.00 9.59
C ARG A 268 30.49 -7.51 9.44
N GLY A 269 31.51 -8.18 8.90
CA GLY A 269 31.51 -9.64 8.75
C GLY A 269 31.44 -10.37 10.08
N ALA A 270 30.88 -11.57 10.08
CA ALA A 270 30.81 -12.44 11.25
C ALA A 270 32.16 -12.59 11.96
N GLY A 271 32.16 -12.46 13.29
CA GLY A 271 33.37 -12.58 14.13
C GLY A 271 34.43 -11.49 13.92
N SER A 272 34.20 -10.50 13.06
CA SER A 272 35.17 -9.43 12.79
C SER A 272 35.24 -8.40 13.91
N ALA A 273 36.38 -7.70 14.00
CA ALA A 273 36.52 -6.53 14.88
C ALA A 273 35.53 -5.41 14.51
N GLY A 274 35.22 -5.26 13.22
CA GLY A 274 34.24 -4.28 12.73
C GLY A 274 32.83 -4.56 13.23
N LEU A 275 32.38 -5.82 13.20
CA LEU A 275 31.09 -6.22 13.77
C LEU A 275 31.03 -5.91 15.28
N ASN A 276 32.08 -6.21 16.03
CA ASN A 276 32.14 -5.91 17.46
C ASN A 276 32.08 -4.39 17.75
N LYS A 277 32.80 -3.57 16.98
CA LYS A 277 32.74 -2.10 17.07
C LYS A 277 31.35 -1.55 16.72
N ALA A 278 30.67 -2.15 15.74
CA ALA A 278 29.29 -1.79 15.42
C ALA A 278 28.35 -2.08 16.61
N ALA A 279 28.46 -3.26 17.21
CA ALA A 279 27.66 -3.63 18.38
C ALA A 279 27.86 -2.67 19.56
N GLU A 280 29.12 -2.32 19.86
CA GLU A 280 29.47 -1.38 20.94
C GLU A 280 28.92 0.02 20.66
N HIS A 281 29.07 0.51 19.42
CA HIS A 281 28.49 1.78 19.02
C HIS A 281 26.97 1.82 19.18
N LEU A 282 26.27 0.74 18.80
CA LEU A 282 24.82 0.66 18.93
C LEU A 282 24.37 0.61 20.40
N ALA A 283 25.09 -0.11 21.26
CA ALA A 283 24.81 -0.12 22.70
C ALA A 283 25.01 1.27 23.32
N ASP A 284 26.08 1.97 22.95
CA ASP A 284 26.34 3.35 23.39
C ASP A 284 25.26 4.32 22.89
N LYS A 285 24.78 4.15 21.65
CA LYS A 285 23.64 4.91 21.12
C LYS A 285 22.38 4.64 21.92
N PHE A 286 22.00 3.38 22.14
CA PHE A 286 20.83 3.02 22.94
C PHE A 286 20.90 3.59 24.36
N LYS A 287 22.07 3.50 25.00
CA LYS A 287 22.32 4.09 26.31
C LYS A 287 22.21 5.61 26.29
N GLY A 288 22.81 6.27 25.30
CA GLY A 288 22.76 7.74 25.15
C GLY A 288 21.36 8.28 24.85
N ILE A 289 20.52 7.50 24.17
CA ILE A 289 19.10 7.78 23.94
C ILE A 289 18.28 7.67 25.23
N GLY A 290 18.74 6.87 26.20
CA GLY A 290 18.04 6.59 27.45
C GLY A 290 17.22 5.30 27.44
N LEU A 291 17.43 4.40 26.46
CA LEU A 291 16.85 3.06 26.51
C LEU A 291 17.44 2.28 27.68
N LEU A 292 16.63 1.46 28.35
CA LEU A 292 17.14 0.53 29.37
C LEU A 292 17.76 -0.71 28.71
N PRO A 293 18.72 -1.39 29.36
CA PRO A 293 19.31 -2.60 28.83
C PRO A 293 18.29 -3.75 28.76
N GLY A 294 18.24 -4.43 27.60
CA GLY A 294 17.23 -5.45 27.30
C GLY A 294 17.65 -6.90 27.52
N ALA A 295 18.95 -7.19 27.73
CA ALA A 295 19.42 -8.56 27.91
C ALA A 295 19.06 -9.13 29.30
N ASP A 296 19.14 -10.46 29.40
CA ASP A 296 18.77 -11.23 30.60
C ASP A 296 19.68 -10.95 31.79
N ASP A 297 20.95 -10.62 31.54
CA ASP A 297 21.97 -10.28 32.55
C ASP A 297 21.95 -8.80 32.96
N GLY A 298 20.99 -8.02 32.46
CA GLY A 298 20.89 -6.58 32.73
C GLY A 298 21.85 -5.73 31.89
N THR A 299 22.51 -6.28 30.88
CA THR A 299 23.32 -5.53 29.90
C THR A 299 22.55 -5.28 28.60
N TYR A 300 23.20 -4.59 27.65
CA TYR A 300 22.65 -4.42 26.29
C TYR A 300 23.00 -5.61 25.38
N PHE A 301 23.81 -6.57 25.83
CA PHE A 301 24.37 -7.60 24.97
C PHE A 301 23.79 -8.98 25.30
N GLN A 302 23.23 -9.64 24.31
CA GLN A 302 22.94 -11.07 24.37
C GLN A 302 24.01 -11.81 23.58
N MET A 303 24.90 -12.53 24.28
CA MET A 303 26.15 -13.07 23.72
C MET A 303 26.14 -14.60 23.66
N TRP A 304 26.73 -15.17 22.61
CA TRP A 304 26.96 -16.62 22.47
C TRP A 304 28.13 -16.91 21.52
N GLU A 305 28.57 -18.17 21.46
CA GLU A 305 29.55 -18.62 20.46
C GLU A 305 28.86 -19.26 19.26
N ASP A 306 29.27 -18.86 18.05
CA ASP A 306 28.76 -19.42 16.79
C ASP A 306 29.87 -19.55 15.75
N VAL A 307 29.57 -20.21 14.63
CA VAL A 307 30.43 -20.26 13.45
C VAL A 307 30.45 -18.90 12.77
N VAL A 308 31.65 -18.36 12.57
CA VAL A 308 31.89 -17.00 12.06
C VAL A 308 32.66 -16.95 10.73
N ASP A 309 33.04 -18.09 10.16
CA ASP A 309 33.72 -18.16 8.87
C ASP A 309 33.42 -19.44 8.08
N ALA A 310 33.89 -19.49 6.84
CA ALA A 310 33.75 -20.66 5.96
C ALA A 310 34.51 -21.89 6.45
N LYS A 311 35.48 -21.73 7.37
CA LYS A 311 36.29 -22.82 7.92
C LYS A 311 35.62 -23.49 9.11
N GLY A 312 34.47 -22.97 9.58
CA GLY A 312 33.80 -23.47 10.77
C GLY A 312 34.41 -22.95 12.07
N SER A 313 35.25 -21.91 12.02
CA SER A 313 35.83 -21.30 13.22
C SER A 313 34.71 -20.72 14.08
N LYS A 314 34.82 -20.93 15.40
CA LYS A 314 33.89 -20.35 16.36
C LYS A 314 34.39 -19.01 16.90
N GLY A 315 33.47 -18.07 17.08
CA GLY A 315 33.74 -16.78 17.67
C GLY A 315 32.57 -16.30 18.54
N LEU A 316 32.88 -15.43 19.49
CA LEU A 316 31.86 -14.76 20.30
C LEU A 316 31.12 -13.73 19.43
N VAL A 317 29.80 -13.81 19.42
CA VAL A 317 28.91 -12.89 18.72
C VAL A 317 27.84 -12.35 19.68
N LYS A 318 27.21 -11.22 19.33
CA LYS A 318 26.30 -10.51 20.24
C LYS A 318 25.14 -9.83 19.52
N ASN A 319 23.92 -10.02 20.01
CA ASN A 319 22.81 -9.14 19.70
C ASN A 319 22.87 -7.90 20.61
N VAL A 320 22.34 -6.77 20.15
CA VAL A 320 22.22 -5.54 20.96
C VAL A 320 20.76 -5.24 21.25
N LEU A 321 20.38 -5.19 22.53
CA LEU A 321 19.00 -5.11 22.98
C LEU A 321 18.80 -3.89 23.90
N GLY A 322 17.90 -2.99 23.51
CA GLY A 322 17.44 -1.86 24.33
C GLY A 322 15.91 -1.86 24.47
N ILE A 323 15.39 -1.31 25.57
CA ILE A 323 13.93 -1.31 25.82
C ILE A 323 13.39 0.05 26.25
N ILE A 324 12.10 0.26 25.96
CA ILE A 324 11.22 1.21 26.66
C ILE A 324 10.22 0.37 27.48
N PRO A 325 10.24 0.45 28.81
CA PRO A 325 9.36 -0.39 29.64
C PRO A 325 7.88 -0.01 29.49
N GLY A 326 7.02 -1.03 29.44
CA GLY A 326 5.57 -0.84 29.44
C GLY A 326 5.05 -0.32 30.78
N THR A 327 4.04 0.53 30.74
CA THR A 327 3.44 1.13 31.95
C THR A 327 2.27 0.33 32.52
N ASN A 328 1.70 -0.60 31.76
CA ASN A 328 0.54 -1.37 32.19
C ASN A 328 0.97 -2.63 32.93
N ALA A 329 0.53 -2.82 34.18
CA ALA A 329 0.92 -3.97 34.99
C ALA A 329 0.59 -5.33 34.35
N ASN A 330 -0.47 -5.41 33.54
CA ASN A 330 -0.93 -6.64 32.90
C ASN A 330 -0.28 -6.89 31.53
N LEU A 331 0.19 -5.83 30.86
CA LEU A 331 0.71 -5.93 29.49
C LEU A 331 2.22 -5.67 29.39
N LYS A 332 2.86 -5.10 30.42
CA LYS A 332 4.29 -4.75 30.37
C LYS A 332 5.23 -5.94 30.14
N ASP A 333 4.77 -7.16 30.45
CA ASP A 333 5.52 -8.40 30.23
C ASP A 333 5.27 -9.00 28.84
N GLU A 334 4.34 -8.43 28.07
CA GLU A 334 4.25 -8.61 26.62
C GLU A 334 5.11 -7.54 25.93
N SER A 335 5.61 -7.86 24.73
CA SER A 335 6.51 -6.96 24.01
C SER A 335 6.09 -6.68 22.58
N VAL A 336 6.45 -5.50 22.09
CA VAL A 336 6.56 -5.21 20.66
C VAL A 336 8.04 -5.27 20.32
N VAL A 337 8.44 -6.12 19.37
CA VAL A 337 9.84 -6.22 18.95
C VAL A 337 10.04 -5.47 17.65
N ILE A 338 10.97 -4.52 17.64
CA ILE A 338 11.41 -3.79 16.45
C ILE A 338 12.84 -4.23 16.20
N CYS A 339 13.15 -4.71 15.00
CA CYS A 339 14.47 -5.25 14.72
C CYS A 339 15.03 -4.86 13.36
N ALA A 340 16.35 -4.88 13.29
CA ALA A 340 17.15 -4.80 12.08
C ALA A 340 18.46 -5.55 12.35
N HIS A 341 19.01 -6.25 11.36
CA HIS A 341 20.33 -6.84 11.55
C HIS A 341 21.43 -5.82 11.27
N TYR A 342 22.54 -5.93 11.99
CA TYR A 342 23.65 -4.99 11.89
C TYR A 342 24.93 -5.62 11.33
N ASP A 343 24.95 -6.95 11.12
CA ASP A 343 26.00 -7.60 10.34
C ASP A 343 25.81 -7.37 8.83
N HIS A 344 26.85 -7.68 8.08
CA HIS A 344 26.81 -7.85 6.63
C HIS A 344 27.93 -8.79 6.19
N LEU A 345 28.21 -8.91 4.89
CA LEU A 345 29.09 -9.94 4.33
C LEU A 345 30.60 -9.75 4.60
N GLY A 346 31.04 -8.65 5.22
CA GLY A 346 32.45 -8.38 5.46
C GLY A 346 33.28 -8.39 4.16
N LEU A 347 34.16 -9.39 4.04
CA LEU A 347 34.98 -9.62 2.83
C LEU A 347 34.34 -10.63 1.84
N GLY A 348 33.06 -10.95 2.01
CA GLY A 348 32.28 -11.78 1.11
C GLY A 348 31.78 -13.12 1.65
N TRP A 349 31.73 -13.31 2.97
CA TRP A 349 31.16 -14.50 3.58
C TRP A 349 29.81 -14.14 4.25
N PRO A 350 28.76 -14.98 4.16
CA PRO A 350 28.75 -16.35 3.65
C PRO A 350 28.46 -16.51 2.15
N GLY A 351 28.25 -15.44 1.40
CA GLY A 351 27.77 -15.57 0.01
C GLY A 351 28.06 -14.40 -0.91
N ALA A 352 29.32 -13.96 -1.03
CA ALA A 352 29.69 -12.98 -2.05
C ALA A 352 29.36 -13.47 -3.46
N ASN A 353 28.90 -12.51 -4.27
CA ASN A 353 28.78 -12.70 -5.71
C ASN A 353 30.17 -12.95 -6.34
N LYS A 354 30.21 -13.81 -7.36
CA LYS A 354 31.45 -14.15 -8.07
C LYS A 354 32.15 -12.89 -8.59
N GLY A 355 33.44 -12.75 -8.29
CA GLY A 355 34.26 -11.57 -8.64
C GLY A 355 34.29 -10.48 -7.58
N ASN A 356 33.59 -10.65 -6.45
CA ASN A 356 33.63 -9.75 -5.29
C ASN A 356 34.31 -10.35 -4.06
N GLU A 357 34.86 -11.55 -4.17
CA GLU A 357 35.57 -12.21 -3.08
C GLU A 357 36.75 -11.34 -2.59
N GLY A 358 36.86 -11.15 -1.28
CA GLY A 358 37.93 -10.36 -0.66
C GLY A 358 37.71 -8.85 -0.70
N LYS A 359 36.68 -8.34 -1.38
CA LYS A 359 36.31 -6.91 -1.34
C LYS A 359 35.43 -6.61 -0.14
N ILE A 360 35.53 -5.40 0.39
CA ILE A 360 34.64 -4.93 1.45
C ILE A 360 33.22 -4.79 0.90
N HIS A 361 32.27 -5.48 1.52
CA HIS A 361 30.84 -5.30 1.30
C HIS A 361 30.36 -4.32 2.36
N TYR A 362 30.05 -3.09 1.98
CA TYR A 362 29.75 -2.05 2.95
C TYR A 362 28.36 -2.18 3.57
N GLY A 363 27.39 -2.76 2.85
CA GLY A 363 26.05 -3.04 3.38
C GLY A 363 25.32 -1.77 3.81
N ALA A 364 25.24 -0.79 2.91
CA ALA A 364 24.63 0.50 3.19
C ALA A 364 23.10 0.44 3.17
N ASP A 365 22.52 -0.18 2.15
CA ASP A 365 21.11 -0.53 2.16
C ASP A 365 20.89 -1.76 3.03
N ASP A 366 21.76 -2.77 2.91
CA ASP A 366 21.66 -4.08 3.55
C ASP A 366 22.74 -4.29 4.64
N ASN A 367 22.48 -4.03 5.92
CA ASN A 367 21.27 -3.41 6.46
C ASN A 367 21.58 -2.23 7.39
N ALA A 368 22.60 -1.42 7.04
CA ALA A 368 22.85 -0.18 7.77
C ALA A 368 21.66 0.80 7.67
N SER A 369 20.86 0.72 6.60
CA SER A 369 19.64 1.52 6.42
C SER A 369 18.56 1.18 7.46
N GLY A 370 18.28 -0.10 7.69
CA GLY A 370 17.31 -0.56 8.69
C GLY A 370 17.76 -0.25 10.11
N VAL A 371 19.05 -0.44 10.40
CA VAL A 371 19.63 -0.04 11.69
C VAL A 371 19.53 1.47 11.92
N ALA A 372 19.73 2.28 10.88
CA ALA A 372 19.55 3.73 11.00
C ALA A 372 18.11 4.11 11.34
N VAL A 373 17.12 3.46 10.72
CA VAL A 373 15.70 3.66 11.06
C VAL A 373 15.41 3.16 12.48
N LEU A 374 15.94 2.01 12.90
CA LEU A 374 15.77 1.45 14.25
C LEU A 374 16.26 2.42 15.33
N VAL A 375 17.47 2.97 15.16
CA VAL A 375 18.08 3.92 16.10
C VAL A 375 17.31 5.25 16.13
N GLU A 376 16.86 5.73 14.97
CA GLU A 376 16.10 6.99 14.88
C GLU A 376 14.67 6.84 15.45
N LEU A 377 14.05 5.67 15.31
CA LEU A 377 12.81 5.33 16.02
C LEU A 377 13.03 5.33 17.53
N ALA A 378 14.11 4.73 18.04
CA ALA A 378 14.46 4.75 19.45
C ALA A 378 14.66 6.18 19.97
N GLU A 379 15.42 7.01 19.24
CA GLU A 379 15.67 8.42 19.58
C GLU A 379 14.38 9.23 19.75
N LEU A 380 13.39 9.00 18.89
CA LEU A 380 12.08 9.66 18.99
C LEU A 380 11.25 9.08 20.13
N LEU A 381 11.09 7.76 20.16
CA LEU A 381 10.12 7.10 21.04
C LEU A 381 10.56 7.13 22.51
N ALA A 382 11.85 6.99 22.81
CA ALA A 382 12.35 6.99 24.18
C ALA A 382 12.03 8.30 24.94
N LYS A 383 11.89 9.42 24.22
CA LYS A 383 11.64 10.74 24.82
C LYS A 383 10.18 10.98 25.21
N SER A 384 9.23 10.35 24.51
CA SER A 384 7.82 10.72 24.61
C SER A 384 6.88 9.54 24.83
N LEU A 385 7.28 8.33 24.45
CA LEU A 385 6.39 7.17 24.50
C LEU A 385 6.29 6.65 25.94
N LYS A 386 5.06 6.41 26.38
CA LYS A 386 4.73 5.68 27.62
C LYS A 386 3.83 4.50 27.23
N PRO A 387 4.41 3.45 26.63
CA PRO A 387 3.63 2.40 25.98
C PRO A 387 2.95 1.50 27.01
N GLN A 388 1.79 0.91 26.69
CA GLN A 388 1.19 -0.08 27.59
C GLN A 388 2.08 -1.34 27.70
N ARG A 389 2.60 -1.83 26.58
CA ARG A 389 3.56 -2.95 26.48
C ARG A 389 5.01 -2.48 26.48
N THR A 390 5.93 -3.37 26.81
CA THR A 390 7.35 -3.08 26.62
C THR A 390 7.68 -3.03 25.13
N VAL A 391 8.44 -2.04 24.69
CA VAL A 391 8.99 -1.98 23.32
C VAL A 391 10.45 -2.40 23.38
N VAL A 392 10.80 -3.44 22.61
CA VAL A 392 12.16 -3.97 22.50
C VAL A 392 12.75 -3.54 21.17
N PHE A 393 13.88 -2.84 21.21
CA PHE A 393 14.71 -2.52 20.06
C PHE A 393 15.84 -3.54 20.00
N ALA A 394 15.87 -4.36 18.95
CA ALA A 394 16.83 -5.44 18.77
C ALA A 394 17.66 -5.26 17.50
N ALA A 395 18.97 -5.04 17.65
CA ALA A 395 19.91 -5.14 16.56
C ALA A 395 20.49 -6.56 16.53
N PHE A 396 20.09 -7.36 15.55
CA PHE A 396 20.50 -8.76 15.43
C PHE A 396 21.82 -8.90 14.67
N THR A 397 22.60 -9.92 15.03
CA THR A 397 23.83 -10.30 14.30
C THR A 397 23.61 -11.61 13.57
N LEU A 398 24.43 -11.89 12.56
CA LEU A 398 24.46 -13.14 11.81
C LEU A 398 23.14 -13.45 11.09
N GLU A 399 22.45 -12.44 10.60
CA GLU A 399 21.27 -12.59 9.74
C GLU A 399 21.68 -13.27 8.43
N GLU A 400 22.74 -12.74 7.82
CA GLU A 400 23.30 -13.18 6.53
C GLU A 400 23.73 -14.65 6.55
N SER A 401 24.01 -15.16 7.75
CA SER A 401 24.46 -16.51 8.05
C SER A 401 23.33 -17.46 8.45
N GLY A 402 22.08 -17.10 8.17
CA GLY A 402 20.90 -17.92 8.41
C GLY A 402 20.06 -17.51 9.61
N LEU A 403 19.85 -16.20 9.80
CA LEU A 403 19.00 -15.62 10.85
C LEU A 403 19.46 -15.98 12.28
N LYS A 404 20.76 -16.24 12.48
CA LYS A 404 21.24 -16.87 13.72
C LYS A 404 20.98 -15.99 14.94
N GLY A 405 21.11 -14.67 14.82
CA GLY A 405 20.85 -13.75 15.94
C GLY A 405 19.39 -13.69 16.36
N SER A 406 18.46 -13.54 15.43
CA SER A 406 17.02 -13.55 15.74
C SER A 406 16.56 -14.93 16.21
N ARG A 407 17.06 -16.02 15.62
CA ARG A 407 16.81 -17.39 16.11
C ARG A 407 17.31 -17.58 17.53
N TYR A 408 18.51 -17.08 17.84
CA TYR A 408 19.05 -17.15 19.20
C TYR A 408 18.17 -16.37 20.20
N TYR A 409 17.73 -15.16 19.84
CA TYR A 409 16.82 -14.36 20.67
C TYR A 409 15.51 -15.11 20.95
N VAL A 410 14.89 -15.65 19.91
CA VAL A 410 13.64 -16.40 19.97
C VAL A 410 13.73 -17.62 20.89
N GLN A 411 14.86 -18.31 20.87
CA GLN A 411 15.07 -19.54 21.65
C GLN A 411 15.51 -19.27 23.09
N ASN A 412 16.27 -18.20 23.34
CA ASN A 412 17.03 -18.05 24.59
C ASN A 412 16.63 -16.83 25.45
N SER A 413 15.91 -15.84 24.91
CA SER A 413 15.55 -14.65 25.71
C SER A 413 14.54 -15.01 26.80
N LYS A 414 14.89 -14.74 28.07
CA LYS A 414 14.06 -15.04 29.24
C LYS A 414 13.35 -13.81 29.80
N ARG A 415 13.98 -12.64 29.73
CA ARG A 415 13.45 -11.39 30.28
C ARG A 415 12.32 -10.82 29.43
N PHE A 416 12.46 -10.88 28.11
CA PHE A 416 11.41 -10.52 27.15
C PHE A 416 11.23 -11.65 26.12
N PRO A 417 10.66 -12.81 26.53
CA PRO A 417 10.57 -13.98 25.67
C PRO A 417 9.80 -13.67 24.39
N ALA A 418 10.36 -14.09 23.24
CA ALA A 418 9.75 -13.82 21.94
C ALA A 418 8.30 -14.35 21.83
N LYS A 419 7.98 -15.50 22.45
CA LYS A 419 6.61 -16.04 22.50
C LYS A 419 5.58 -15.15 23.18
N ARG A 420 6.02 -14.17 23.97
CA ARG A 420 5.16 -13.15 24.60
C ARG A 420 5.11 -11.85 23.81
N ALA A 421 5.80 -11.76 22.68
CA ALA A 421 5.69 -10.61 21.81
C ALA A 421 4.33 -10.62 21.11
N ILE A 422 3.66 -9.47 21.06
CA ILE A 422 2.40 -9.30 20.33
C ILE A 422 2.64 -9.27 18.81
N GLY A 423 3.84 -8.83 18.41
CA GLY A 423 4.30 -8.89 17.04
C GLY A 423 5.70 -8.31 16.86
N THR A 424 6.30 -8.63 15.71
CA THR A 424 7.65 -8.19 15.33
C THR A 424 7.63 -7.36 14.04
N LEU A 425 8.35 -6.25 14.06
CA LEU A 425 8.52 -5.30 12.97
C LEU A 425 10.00 -5.31 12.54
N ALA A 426 10.33 -6.07 11.50
CA ALA A 426 11.68 -6.15 10.95
C ALA A 426 11.89 -5.06 9.88
N ILE A 427 13.01 -4.35 9.94
CA ILE A 427 13.34 -3.26 9.02
C ILE A 427 14.60 -3.67 8.27
N ASP A 428 14.48 -3.85 6.95
CA ASP A 428 15.55 -4.44 6.17
C ASP A 428 15.56 -3.93 4.73
N ALA A 429 16.74 -3.47 4.27
CA ALA A 429 16.96 -2.87 2.96
C ALA A 429 15.90 -1.81 2.61
N VAL A 430 15.92 -0.70 3.36
CA VAL A 430 14.92 0.38 3.33
C VAL A 430 15.45 1.73 2.82
N GLY A 431 16.72 1.78 2.46
CA GLY A 431 17.47 2.93 1.97
C GLY A 431 17.35 3.18 0.47
N ARG A 432 16.59 2.39 -0.30
CA ARG A 432 16.43 2.60 -1.76
C ARG A 432 14.99 2.91 -2.19
N LEU A 433 14.16 3.47 -1.30
CA LEU A 433 12.71 3.61 -1.54
C LEU A 433 12.35 4.50 -2.75
N GLY A 434 12.86 5.73 -2.83
CA GLY A 434 12.50 6.70 -3.86
C GLY A 434 11.01 7.06 -3.83
N ASP A 435 10.36 6.92 -4.99
CA ASP A 435 8.92 7.14 -5.17
C ASP A 435 8.10 5.83 -5.13
N ARG A 436 8.74 4.70 -4.81
CA ARG A 436 8.06 3.42 -4.64
C ARG A 436 7.28 3.38 -3.32
N LYS A 437 6.35 2.43 -3.23
CA LYS A 437 5.64 2.11 -1.99
C LYS A 437 6.55 1.29 -1.08
N VAL A 438 6.37 1.43 0.23
CA VAL A 438 7.03 0.55 1.20
C VAL A 438 6.37 -0.82 1.12
N LEU A 439 7.14 -1.88 0.83
CA LEU A 439 6.64 -3.23 0.82
C LEU A 439 6.58 -3.75 2.26
N VAL A 440 5.42 -4.30 2.65
CA VAL A 440 5.21 -4.96 3.94
C VAL A 440 5.10 -6.46 3.68
N LEU A 441 6.23 -7.17 3.80
CA LEU A 441 6.34 -8.60 3.55
C LEU A 441 5.80 -9.41 4.73
N ASN A 442 5.39 -10.66 4.45
CA ASN A 442 4.71 -11.57 5.40
C ASN A 442 3.48 -10.94 6.07
N SER A 443 2.80 -10.00 5.41
CA SER A 443 1.58 -9.36 5.93
C SER A 443 0.42 -10.34 6.14
N SER A 444 0.54 -11.57 5.65
CA SER A 444 -0.37 -12.69 5.92
C SER A 444 -0.12 -13.38 7.27
N SER A 445 0.94 -13.04 8.01
CA SER A 445 1.25 -13.66 9.31
C SER A 445 0.21 -13.35 10.40
N ALA A 446 -0.60 -12.30 10.21
CA ALA A 446 -1.79 -12.03 11.00
C ALA A 446 -2.82 -11.23 10.21
N ARG A 447 -4.11 -11.43 10.55
CA ARG A 447 -5.24 -10.78 9.86
C ARG A 447 -5.17 -9.25 9.92
N GLU A 448 -4.63 -8.71 11.00
CA GLU A 448 -4.65 -7.28 11.30
C GLU A 448 -3.65 -6.46 10.49
N TRP A 449 -2.54 -7.04 10.02
CA TRP A 449 -1.45 -6.28 9.38
C TRP A 449 -1.91 -5.41 8.22
N LYS A 450 -2.75 -5.97 7.34
CA LYS A 450 -3.33 -5.23 6.21
C LYS A 450 -4.05 -3.97 6.68
N PHE A 451 -4.87 -4.07 7.73
CA PHE A 451 -5.64 -2.94 8.24
C PHE A 451 -4.76 -1.93 8.98
N ILE A 452 -3.76 -2.40 9.74
CA ILE A 452 -2.78 -1.56 10.43
C ILE A 452 -2.05 -0.68 9.40
N PHE A 453 -1.49 -1.26 8.35
CA PHE A 453 -0.70 -0.50 7.39
C PHE A 453 -1.55 0.26 6.37
N MET A 454 -2.79 -0.16 6.09
CA MET A 454 -3.76 0.69 5.40
C MET A 454 -4.06 1.97 6.21
N GLY A 455 -4.28 1.84 7.52
CA GLY A 455 -4.50 2.97 8.42
C GLY A 455 -3.26 3.87 8.53
N ALA A 456 -2.09 3.27 8.76
CA ALA A 456 -0.81 4.00 8.81
C ALA A 456 -0.54 4.76 7.50
N SER A 457 -0.78 4.14 6.35
CA SER A 457 -0.61 4.80 5.04
C SER A 457 -1.55 5.99 4.88
N TYR A 458 -2.80 5.84 5.33
CA TYR A 458 -3.79 6.91 5.25
C TYR A 458 -3.41 8.10 6.13
N VAL A 459 -2.97 7.86 7.37
CA VAL A 459 -2.63 8.93 8.33
C VAL A 459 -1.33 9.63 7.95
N THR A 460 -0.34 8.89 7.48
CA THR A 460 1.00 9.44 7.20
C THR A 460 1.14 9.97 5.78
N GLY A 461 0.30 9.52 4.85
CA GLY A 461 0.47 9.75 3.42
C GLY A 461 1.62 8.95 2.79
N VAL A 462 2.30 8.08 3.55
CA VAL A 462 3.32 7.17 3.03
C VAL A 462 2.62 5.93 2.47
N GLU A 463 2.70 5.74 1.16
CA GLU A 463 2.09 4.57 0.52
C GLU A 463 2.82 3.29 0.91
N SER A 464 2.05 2.27 1.29
CA SER A 464 2.53 0.92 1.54
C SER A 464 1.79 -0.11 0.69
N GLU A 465 2.42 -1.26 0.49
CA GLU A 465 1.82 -2.40 -0.19
C GLU A 465 2.01 -3.68 0.64
N SER A 466 0.90 -4.29 1.03
CA SER A 466 0.90 -5.54 1.78
C SER A 466 1.16 -6.72 0.85
N VAL A 467 2.30 -7.38 1.02
CA VAL A 467 2.65 -8.59 0.29
C VAL A 467 2.26 -9.79 1.15
N THR A 468 1.31 -10.59 0.65
CA THR A 468 0.73 -11.73 1.38
C THR A 468 1.46 -13.05 1.11
N GLN A 469 2.41 -13.05 0.19
CA GLN A 469 3.25 -14.21 -0.10
C GLN A 469 4.10 -14.55 1.13
N ASP A 470 4.21 -15.84 1.42
CA ASP A 470 5.09 -16.32 2.48
C ASP A 470 6.53 -16.32 1.95
N LEU A 471 7.24 -15.24 2.23
CA LEU A 471 8.62 -15.03 1.81
C LEU A 471 9.54 -15.30 3.01
N ASP A 472 10.58 -16.10 2.78
CA ASP A 472 11.66 -16.30 3.74
C ASP A 472 12.69 -15.19 3.56
N ALA A 473 12.41 -14.01 4.12
CA ALA A 473 13.01 -12.77 3.65
C ALA A 473 13.93 -12.06 4.67
N SER A 474 13.72 -12.20 5.99
CA SER A 474 14.57 -11.58 7.03
C SER A 474 14.20 -12.08 8.45
N ASP A 475 14.70 -11.41 9.49
CA ASP A 475 14.60 -11.74 10.92
C ASP A 475 13.18 -11.97 11.47
N GLN A 476 12.15 -11.38 10.88
CA GLN A 476 10.74 -11.63 11.26
C GLN A 476 10.37 -13.10 11.12
N ARG A 477 11.04 -13.84 10.24
CA ARG A 477 10.77 -15.26 10.01
C ARG A 477 10.96 -16.08 11.29
N SER A 478 12.03 -15.80 12.04
CA SER A 478 12.32 -16.48 13.31
C SER A 478 11.17 -16.37 14.31
N PHE A 479 10.40 -15.28 14.27
CA PHE A 479 9.22 -15.05 15.11
C PHE A 479 7.98 -15.76 14.55
N ILE A 480 7.74 -15.68 13.24
CA ILE A 480 6.62 -16.34 12.58
C ILE A 480 6.65 -17.86 12.82
N GLU A 481 7.84 -18.46 12.73
CA GLU A 481 8.06 -19.89 12.94
C GLU A 481 7.63 -20.40 14.33
N ILE A 482 7.60 -19.53 15.34
CA ILE A 482 7.16 -19.86 16.71
C ILE A 482 5.74 -19.38 17.04
N GLY A 483 4.99 -18.89 16.05
CA GLY A 483 3.60 -18.44 16.22
C GLY A 483 3.43 -16.97 16.59
N VAL A 484 4.49 -16.15 16.44
CA VAL A 484 4.45 -14.72 16.71
C VAL A 484 4.27 -13.98 15.39
N PRO A 485 3.23 -13.14 15.22
CA PRO A 485 3.05 -12.35 14.01
C PRO A 485 4.25 -11.47 13.71
N GLY A 486 4.72 -11.48 12.47
CA GLY A 486 5.89 -10.71 12.04
C GLY A 486 5.71 -10.15 10.64
N VAL A 487 6.26 -8.97 10.39
CA VAL A 487 6.34 -8.35 9.07
C VAL A 487 7.73 -7.75 8.85
N GLN A 488 8.12 -7.64 7.58
CA GLN A 488 9.32 -6.92 7.16
C GLN A 488 8.94 -5.71 6.32
N PHE A 489 9.60 -4.58 6.57
CA PHE A 489 9.57 -3.40 5.72
C PHE A 489 10.75 -3.45 4.76
N PHE A 490 10.46 -3.36 3.46
CA PHE A 490 11.45 -3.47 2.40
C PHE A 490 11.22 -2.38 1.33
N ALA A 491 12.29 -1.75 0.84
CA ALA A 491 12.21 -0.73 -0.20
C ALA A 491 12.10 -1.31 -1.62
N GLY A 492 12.32 -2.61 -1.79
CA GLY A 492 12.32 -3.28 -3.09
C GLY A 492 13.75 -3.50 -3.62
N ALA A 493 13.90 -4.52 -4.46
CA ALA A 493 15.16 -4.93 -5.08
C ALA A 493 15.91 -3.79 -5.80
N HIS A 494 17.24 -3.89 -5.83
CA HIS A 494 18.16 -3.04 -6.61
C HIS A 494 19.50 -3.76 -6.91
N GLU A 495 20.21 -3.29 -7.93
CA GLU A 495 21.38 -3.97 -8.54
C GLU A 495 22.61 -4.16 -7.64
N ASP A 496 22.66 -3.47 -6.51
CA ASP A 496 23.82 -3.40 -5.60
C ASP A 496 23.76 -4.41 -4.44
N TYR A 497 22.67 -5.17 -4.32
CA TYR A 497 22.46 -6.13 -3.23
C TYR A 497 23.60 -7.15 -3.13
N HIS A 498 24.13 -7.38 -1.92
CA HIS A 498 25.30 -8.23 -1.68
C HIS A 498 26.53 -7.90 -2.55
N LYS A 499 26.73 -6.63 -2.92
CA LYS A 499 27.91 -6.17 -3.69
C LYS A 499 28.66 -5.06 -2.94
N PRO A 500 29.98 -4.92 -3.18
CA PRO A 500 30.78 -3.79 -2.67
C PRO A 500 30.26 -2.41 -3.08
N THR A 501 29.38 -2.34 -4.07
CA THR A 501 28.76 -1.09 -4.55
C THR A 501 27.54 -0.66 -3.74
N ASP A 502 27.09 -1.45 -2.77
CA ASP A 502 26.09 -1.04 -1.77
C ASP A 502 26.70 -0.06 -0.76
N VAL A 503 26.76 1.21 -1.17
CA VAL A 503 27.49 2.28 -0.48
C VAL A 503 26.58 3.41 -0.01
N ALA A 504 26.97 4.08 1.08
CA ALA A 504 26.17 5.13 1.72
C ALA A 504 25.74 6.27 0.77
N ALA A 505 26.50 6.55 -0.28
CA ALA A 505 26.17 7.59 -1.27
C ALA A 505 24.89 7.27 -2.08
N LYS A 506 24.48 6.01 -2.14
CA LYS A 506 23.28 5.56 -2.87
C LYS A 506 22.02 5.51 -2.01
N VAL A 507 22.12 5.76 -0.70
CA VAL A 507 20.98 5.72 0.22
C VAL A 507 20.10 6.96 0.07
N ASP A 508 18.81 6.73 -0.14
CA ASP A 508 17.74 7.72 -0.17
C ASP A 508 17.32 8.12 1.25
N ALA A 509 17.92 9.20 1.74
CA ALA A 509 17.64 9.71 3.08
C ALA A 509 16.18 10.19 3.26
N VAL A 510 15.50 10.62 2.20
CA VAL A 510 14.07 11.00 2.25
C VAL A 510 13.21 9.75 2.36
N GLY A 511 13.58 8.69 1.63
CA GLY A 511 13.00 7.36 1.74
C GLY A 511 13.05 6.80 3.16
N LEU A 512 14.20 6.90 3.84
CA LEU A 512 14.35 6.48 5.23
C LEU A 512 13.35 7.19 6.17
N VAL A 513 13.13 8.49 5.96
CA VAL A 513 12.13 9.25 6.75
C VAL A 513 10.73 8.69 6.51
N LYS A 514 10.34 8.39 5.26
CA LYS A 514 9.03 7.78 4.95
C LYS A 514 8.87 6.43 5.67
N VAL A 515 9.89 5.58 5.62
CA VAL A 515 9.88 4.27 6.29
C VAL A 515 9.76 4.44 7.80
N ALA A 516 10.59 5.26 8.42
CA ALA A 516 10.52 5.55 9.86
C ALA A 516 9.12 6.04 10.28
N THR A 517 8.53 6.94 9.47
CA THR A 517 7.16 7.43 9.68
C THR A 517 6.11 6.31 9.63
N LEU A 518 6.20 5.39 8.67
CA LEU A 518 5.26 4.28 8.57
C LEU A 518 5.44 3.27 9.71
N VAL A 519 6.69 2.88 10.02
CA VAL A 519 7.02 1.91 11.07
C VAL A 519 6.58 2.42 12.45
N ARG A 520 6.77 3.71 12.72
CA ARG A 520 6.32 4.37 13.97
C ARG A 520 4.85 4.09 14.24
N GLU A 521 3.96 4.24 13.26
CA GLU A 521 2.53 4.00 13.46
C GLU A 521 2.24 2.53 13.80
N GLY A 522 2.96 1.60 13.17
CA GLY A 522 2.90 0.18 13.51
C GLY A 522 3.31 -0.07 14.96
N VAL A 523 4.42 0.52 15.41
CA VAL A 523 4.90 0.41 16.81
C VAL A 523 3.86 0.95 17.78
N LEU A 524 3.37 2.17 17.57
CA LEU A 524 2.39 2.82 18.44
C LEU A 524 1.11 1.99 18.53
N TYR A 525 0.61 1.50 17.40
CA TYR A 525 -0.58 0.67 17.37
C TYR A 525 -0.41 -0.60 18.21
N LEU A 526 0.70 -1.34 18.02
CA LEU A 526 0.95 -2.59 18.74
C LEU A 526 1.21 -2.36 20.25
N ALA A 527 1.91 -1.29 20.58
CA ALA A 527 2.29 -0.96 21.94
C ALA A 527 1.07 -0.70 22.84
N ASP A 528 0.00 -0.12 22.28
CA ASP A 528 -1.21 0.27 23.01
C ASP A 528 -2.45 -0.56 22.69
N ARG A 529 -2.36 -1.54 21.77
CA ARG A 529 -3.49 -2.42 21.42
C ARG A 529 -3.98 -3.24 22.63
N GLU A 530 -5.27 -3.38 22.87
CA GLU A 530 -5.73 -4.20 24.00
C GLU A 530 -5.58 -5.70 23.75
N GLY A 531 -6.14 -6.20 22.63
CA GLY A 531 -6.16 -7.62 22.29
C GLY A 531 -4.91 -8.11 21.57
N ALA A 532 -4.63 -9.41 21.64
CA ALA A 532 -3.59 -10.05 20.84
C ALA A 532 -3.85 -9.89 19.32
N MET A 533 -2.82 -10.15 18.54
CA MET A 533 -2.93 -10.29 17.09
C MET A 533 -3.41 -11.69 16.71
N THR A 534 -4.18 -11.79 15.63
CA THR A 534 -4.73 -13.08 15.16
C THR A 534 -3.73 -13.74 14.23
N PHE A 535 -2.85 -14.59 14.77
CA PHE A 535 -1.83 -15.29 13.98
C PHE A 535 -2.46 -16.17 12.88
N GLN A 536 -1.93 -16.04 11.67
CA GLN A 536 -2.30 -16.79 10.46
C GLN A 536 -1.07 -17.30 9.70
N GLY A 537 0.14 -17.11 10.25
CA GLY A 537 1.37 -17.59 9.66
C GLY A 537 1.53 -19.11 9.74
N LYS A 538 2.59 -19.61 9.10
CA LYS A 538 2.97 -21.02 9.19
C LYS A 538 3.99 -21.21 10.31
N LEU A 539 3.69 -22.14 11.21
CA LEU A 539 4.66 -22.60 12.20
C LEU A 539 5.76 -23.41 11.52
N ALA A 540 6.94 -23.48 12.14
CA ALA A 540 7.98 -24.41 11.69
C ALA A 540 7.48 -25.86 11.78
N GLU A 541 7.70 -26.63 10.73
CA GLU A 541 7.60 -28.10 10.81
C GLU A 541 8.76 -28.63 11.67
N ALA A 542 8.58 -29.80 12.31
CA ALA A 542 9.61 -30.42 13.15
C ALA A 542 10.96 -30.51 12.39
N PRO A 543 12.12 -30.34 13.07
CA PRO A 543 13.40 -30.20 12.39
C PRO A 543 13.68 -31.40 11.50
N MET A 544 13.77 -31.17 10.19
CA MET A 544 14.41 -32.11 9.28
C MET A 544 15.89 -32.24 9.67
N PRO A 545 16.50 -33.45 9.57
CA PRO A 545 17.90 -33.65 9.91
C PRO A 545 18.78 -32.67 9.11
N PRO A 546 19.91 -32.21 9.68
CA PRO A 546 20.76 -31.23 9.03
C PRO A 546 21.15 -31.76 7.64
N ALA A 547 20.85 -30.97 6.61
CA ALA A 547 21.28 -31.25 5.26
C ALA A 547 22.80 -31.42 5.30
N THR A 548 23.26 -32.65 5.07
CA THR A 548 24.67 -32.99 4.96
C THR A 548 25.31 -32.12 3.89
N GLY A 549 26.47 -31.55 4.23
CA GLY A 549 27.20 -30.59 3.40
C GLY A 549 27.23 -30.96 1.92
N GLY A 550 26.74 -30.03 1.10
CA GLY A 550 26.87 -30.04 -0.33
C GLY A 550 27.14 -28.62 -0.79
N ASP A 551 28.39 -28.36 -1.17
CA ASP A 551 28.77 -27.19 -1.96
C ASP A 551 27.91 -27.15 -3.23
N ARG A 552 26.97 -26.19 -3.27
CA ARG A 552 26.54 -25.39 -4.44
C ARG A 552 25.17 -24.76 -4.16
N ARG A 553 25.15 -23.56 -3.56
CA ARG A 553 24.08 -22.60 -3.88
C ARG A 553 24.45 -21.94 -5.21
N VAL A 554 23.92 -22.47 -6.30
CA VAL A 554 23.88 -21.73 -7.56
C VAL A 554 22.73 -20.74 -7.42
N THR A 555 23.05 -19.46 -7.20
CA THR A 555 22.07 -18.39 -7.33
C THR A 555 22.06 -17.94 -8.79
N THR A 556 20.87 -17.70 -9.34
CA THR A 556 20.70 -17.24 -10.73
C THR A 556 21.06 -15.75 -10.91
N GLY A 557 21.44 -15.06 -9.82
CA GLY A 557 21.56 -13.62 -9.77
C GLY A 557 20.22 -12.88 -9.91
N SER A 558 19.09 -13.57 -10.06
CA SER A 558 17.80 -12.94 -10.28
C SER A 558 17.10 -12.62 -8.96
N MET A 559 16.71 -11.36 -8.77
CA MET A 559 15.81 -10.97 -7.68
C MET A 559 14.35 -10.96 -8.16
N PRO A 560 13.43 -11.62 -7.45
CA PRO A 560 12.02 -11.63 -7.80
C PRO A 560 11.35 -10.28 -7.52
N ASP A 561 10.33 -9.96 -8.30
CA ASP A 561 9.36 -8.91 -8.01
C ASP A 561 8.43 -9.40 -6.91
N PHE A 562 8.75 -9.05 -5.67
CA PHE A 562 7.99 -9.44 -4.48
C PHE A 562 6.55 -8.90 -4.44
N SER A 563 6.17 -7.98 -5.33
CA SER A 563 4.80 -7.49 -5.46
C SER A 563 3.97 -8.25 -6.50
N TYR A 564 4.61 -9.06 -7.35
CA TYR A 564 3.92 -9.77 -8.42
C TYR A 564 3.12 -10.97 -7.89
N SER A 565 1.81 -10.98 -8.11
CA SER A 565 0.89 -12.02 -7.64
C SER A 565 0.32 -12.93 -8.74
N GLY A 566 0.88 -12.90 -9.96
CA GLY A 566 0.44 -13.78 -11.06
C GLY A 566 1.08 -15.16 -11.02
N GLU A 567 0.78 -16.02 -12.00
CA GLU A 567 1.47 -17.31 -12.14
C GLU A 567 2.95 -17.11 -12.52
N GLY A 568 3.83 -17.93 -11.94
CA GLY A 568 5.28 -17.88 -12.14
C GLY A 568 6.03 -16.90 -11.23
N VAL A 569 7.34 -16.78 -11.42
CA VAL A 569 8.19 -15.78 -10.74
C VAL A 569 8.52 -14.68 -11.74
N ARG A 570 8.03 -13.46 -11.49
CA ARG A 570 8.49 -12.29 -12.25
C ARG A 570 9.83 -11.85 -11.68
N ILE A 571 10.84 -11.75 -12.54
CA ILE A 571 12.15 -11.23 -12.15
C ILE A 571 12.10 -9.70 -12.18
N ALA A 572 12.36 -9.07 -11.05
CA ALA A 572 12.51 -7.62 -10.96
C ALA A 572 13.86 -7.18 -11.53
N GLU A 573 14.93 -7.92 -11.21
CA GLU A 573 16.29 -7.61 -11.62
C GLU A 573 17.14 -8.88 -11.81
N VAL A 574 18.20 -8.77 -12.62
CA VAL A 574 19.23 -9.81 -12.83
C VAL A 574 20.59 -9.18 -12.52
N ALA A 575 21.32 -9.78 -11.58
CA ALA A 575 22.57 -9.28 -11.00
C ALA A 575 23.81 -9.54 -11.86
#